data_AF-A0A419HFX1-F1
#
_entry.id   AF-A0A419HFX1-F1
#
_cell.length_a   1.000
_cell.length_b   1.000
_cell.length_c   1.000
_cell.angle_alpha   90.00
_cell.angle_beta   90.00
_cell.angle_gamma   90.00
#
_symmetry.space_group_name_H-M   'P 1'
#
loop_
_entity.id
_entity.type
_entity.pdbx_description
1 polymer ?
#
loop_
_entity_poly.entity_id
_entity_poly.type
_entity_poly.pdbx_seq_one_letter_code
_entity_poly.pdbx_strand_id
1 'polypeptide(L)'
;MDPPGTIPVFLGLVGRKSAETRRIAARQAVLVSFLLISAFAVIGEAVLQYLHIGIPALRGAGGLLLLIIALDLLTGSNKHEPEEVEDVNVALVPLGTPLLAGPGAIAAAIVEVRHAKESGAVVSGYLAIAAAIVVVHIALYLVLRYSSVIIRLIKESGIILLAKIAGLLLASIAVQQIALSIRDFIQQGP
;
A
#
# COMPACT_ATOMS: atom_id res chain seq x y z
N MET A 1 5.14 1.70 -6.52
CA MET A 1 5.34 0.91 -5.28
C MET A 1 6.83 0.67 -5.15
N ASP A 2 7.37 0.70 -3.94
CA ASP A 2 8.80 0.48 -3.67
C ASP A 2 8.98 -0.82 -2.86
N PRO A 3 9.28 -1.96 -3.50
CA PRO A 3 9.35 -3.24 -2.82
C PRO A 3 10.41 -3.30 -1.71
N PRO A 4 11.67 -2.84 -1.92
CA PRO A 4 12.63 -2.72 -0.81
C PRO A 4 12.19 -1.75 0.29
N GLY A 5 11.64 -0.59 -0.07
CA GLY A 5 11.20 0.43 0.88
C GLY A 5 10.05 0.00 1.79
N THR A 6 9.30 -1.05 1.42
CA THR A 6 8.21 -1.60 2.23
C THR A 6 8.67 -2.58 3.31
N ILE A 7 9.93 -3.00 3.30
CA ILE A 7 10.47 -3.95 4.30
C ILE A 7 10.36 -3.40 5.73
N PRO A 8 10.86 -2.20 6.09
CA PRO A 8 10.82 -1.73 7.48
C PRO A 8 9.39 -1.67 8.00
N VAL A 9 8.45 -1.30 7.14
CA VAL A 9 7.03 -1.18 7.46
C VAL A 9 6.39 -2.53 7.71
N PHE A 10 6.58 -3.46 6.78
CA PHE A 10 6.10 -4.83 6.92
C PHE A 10 6.65 -5.45 8.21
N LEU A 11 7.94 -5.28 8.47
CA LEU A 11 8.57 -5.78 9.69
C LEU A 11 8.12 -5.05 10.96
N GLY A 12 7.80 -3.76 10.89
CA GLY A 12 7.23 -3.00 12.02
C GLY A 12 5.86 -3.55 12.44
N LEU A 13 5.06 -4.01 11.47
CA LEU A 13 3.69 -4.52 11.69
C LEU A 13 3.65 -6.00 12.09
N VAL A 14 4.44 -6.86 11.43
CA VAL A 14 4.38 -8.31 11.66
C VAL A 14 5.65 -8.90 12.27
N GLY A 15 6.67 -8.09 12.57
CA GLY A 15 7.99 -8.55 13.01
C GLY A 15 7.97 -9.40 14.26
N ARG A 16 7.10 -9.07 15.23
CA ARG A 16 6.92 -9.79 16.49
C ARG A 16 6.12 -11.09 16.36
N LYS A 17 5.44 -11.32 15.23
CA LYS A 17 4.64 -12.53 15.00
C LYS A 17 5.51 -13.72 14.58
N SER A 18 4.94 -14.92 14.60
CA SER A 18 5.64 -16.15 14.20
C SER A 18 6.13 -16.09 12.74
N ALA A 19 7.14 -16.89 12.40
CA ALA A 19 7.66 -16.94 11.04
C ALA A 19 6.61 -17.42 10.02
N GLU A 20 5.68 -18.28 10.45
CA GLU A 20 4.57 -18.74 9.62
C GLU A 20 3.55 -17.62 9.37
N THR A 21 3.12 -16.93 10.42
CA THR A 21 2.19 -15.80 10.32
C THR A 21 2.75 -14.70 9.42
N ARG A 22 4.06 -14.40 9.50
CA ARG A 22 4.72 -13.43 8.59
C ARG A 22 4.65 -13.88 7.13
N ARG A 23 4.83 -15.17 6.84
CA ARG A 23 4.77 -15.70 5.47
C ARG A 23 3.37 -15.64 4.90
N ILE A 24 2.36 -15.94 5.73
CA ILE A 24 0.95 -15.81 5.37
C ILE A 24 0.61 -14.34 5.12
N ALA A 25 1.02 -13.44 6.03
CA ALA A 25 0.78 -12.02 5.88
C ALA A 25 1.42 -11.43 4.61
N ALA A 26 2.66 -11.83 4.27
CA ALA A 26 3.31 -11.42 3.03
C ALA A 26 2.51 -11.87 1.78
N ARG A 27 2.01 -13.11 1.76
CA ARG A 27 1.19 -13.63 0.65
C ARG A 27 -0.12 -12.88 0.53
N GLN A 28 -0.84 -12.74 1.65
CA GLN A 28 -2.14 -12.09 1.67
C GLN A 28 -2.01 -10.61 1.30
N ALA A 29 -1.05 -9.88 1.86
CA ALA A 29 -0.86 -8.47 1.57
C ALA A 29 -0.56 -8.23 0.07
N VAL A 30 0.30 -9.05 -0.54
CA VAL A 30 0.58 -8.98 -1.98
C VAL A 30 -0.65 -9.34 -2.80
N LEU A 31 -1.38 -10.40 -2.43
CA LEU A 31 -2.56 -10.84 -3.17
C LEU A 31 -3.68 -9.79 -3.13
N VAL A 32 -3.94 -9.23 -1.95
CA VAL A 32 -4.91 -8.14 -1.76
C VAL A 32 -4.50 -6.92 -2.56
N SER A 33 -3.22 -6.54 -2.48
CA SER A 33 -2.69 -5.42 -3.26
C SER A 33 -2.85 -5.62 -4.77
N PHE A 34 -2.53 -6.82 -5.24
CA PHE A 34 -2.65 -7.20 -6.65
C PHE A 34 -4.09 -7.14 -7.13
N LEU A 35 -5.01 -7.76 -6.38
CA LEU A 35 -6.43 -7.78 -6.72
C LEU A 35 -7.01 -6.38 -6.73
N LEU A 36 -6.68 -5.56 -5.72
CA LEU A 36 -7.22 -4.22 -5.61
C LEU A 36 -6.72 -3.30 -6.72
N ILE A 37 -5.40 -3.29 -6.99
CA ILE A 37 -4.84 -2.47 -8.08
C ILE A 37 -5.38 -2.95 -9.43
N SER A 38 -5.47 -4.26 -9.66
CA SER A 38 -6.01 -4.80 -10.91
C SER A 38 -7.48 -4.43 -11.09
N ALA A 39 -8.29 -4.52 -10.02
CA ALA A 39 -9.69 -4.12 -10.05
C ALA A 39 -9.82 -2.62 -10.39
N PHE A 40 -9.11 -1.75 -9.67
CA PHE A 40 -9.16 -0.31 -9.95
C PHE A 40 -8.54 0.07 -11.30
N ALA A 41 -7.58 -0.69 -11.83
CA ALA A 41 -7.11 -0.48 -13.20
C ALA A 41 -8.24 -0.72 -14.22
N VAL A 42 -9.08 -1.73 -14.01
CA VAL A 42 -10.16 -2.07 -14.95
C VAL A 42 -11.37 -1.16 -14.78
N ILE A 43 -11.84 -0.95 -13.54
CA ILE A 43 -13.11 -0.26 -13.25
C ILE A 43 -12.97 1.05 -12.47
N GLY A 44 -11.77 1.40 -12.02
CA GLY A 44 -11.56 2.48 -11.06
C GLY A 44 -12.02 3.84 -11.57
N GLU A 45 -11.77 4.16 -12.84
CA GLU A 45 -12.26 5.41 -13.45
C GLU A 45 -13.79 5.50 -13.40
N ALA A 46 -14.50 4.44 -13.76
CA ALA A 46 -15.96 4.40 -13.74
C ALA A 46 -16.52 4.48 -12.32
N VAL A 47 -15.89 3.80 -11.36
CA VAL A 47 -16.27 3.87 -9.94
C VAL A 47 -16.11 5.30 -9.40
N LEU A 48 -14.97 5.93 -9.69
CA LEU A 48 -14.70 7.31 -9.25
C LEU A 48 -15.70 8.30 -9.86
N GLN A 49 -16.02 8.16 -11.14
CA GLN A 49 -17.04 9.00 -11.80
C GLN A 49 -18.43 8.79 -11.21
N TYR A 50 -18.84 7.53 -11.00
CA TYR A 50 -20.15 7.20 -10.42
C TYR A 50 -20.31 7.80 -9.01
N LEU A 51 -19.26 7.73 -8.19
CA LEU A 51 -19.27 8.26 -6.83
C LEU A 51 -18.99 9.78 -6.77
N HIS A 52 -18.69 10.42 -7.90
CA HIS A 52 -18.25 11.82 -7.96
C HIS A 52 -17.01 12.09 -7.07
N ILE A 53 -16.08 11.14 -7.05
CA ILE A 53 -14.85 11.20 -6.25
C ILE A 53 -13.65 11.42 -7.18
N GLY A 54 -12.91 12.50 -6.95
CA GLY A 54 -11.66 12.74 -7.67
C GLY A 54 -10.51 11.86 -7.18
N ILE A 55 -9.51 11.64 -8.05
CA ILE A 55 -8.22 11.03 -7.67
C ILE A 55 -7.58 11.75 -6.45
N PRO A 56 -7.63 13.10 -6.34
CA PRO A 56 -7.12 13.81 -5.16
C PRO A 56 -7.78 13.37 -3.85
N ALA A 57 -9.09 13.13 -3.84
CA ALA A 57 -9.81 12.67 -2.66
C ALA A 57 -9.33 11.30 -2.19
N LEU A 58 -9.15 10.36 -3.12
CA LEU A 58 -8.63 9.01 -2.82
C LEU A 58 -7.20 9.08 -2.23
N ARG A 59 -6.35 9.95 -2.78
CA ARG A 59 -5.00 10.22 -2.26
C ARG A 59 -5.03 10.79 -0.84
N GLY A 60 -5.88 11.79 -0.59
CA GLY A 60 -6.03 12.40 0.73
C GLY A 60 -6.51 11.40 1.78
N ALA A 61 -7.55 10.62 1.47
CA ALA A 61 -8.10 9.61 2.37
C ALA A 61 -7.08 8.51 2.72
N GLY A 62 -6.38 7.96 1.72
CA GLY A 62 -5.36 6.96 1.99
C GLY A 62 -4.12 7.53 2.70
N GLY A 63 -3.80 8.81 2.46
CA GLY A 63 -2.79 9.54 3.23
C GLY A 63 -3.17 9.64 4.72
N LEU A 64 -4.42 9.97 5.04
CA LEU A 64 -4.92 9.99 6.43
C LEU A 64 -4.83 8.60 7.08
N LEU A 65 -5.21 7.53 6.38
CA LEU A 65 -5.11 6.18 6.91
C LEU A 65 -3.65 5.79 7.19
N LEU A 66 -2.72 6.10 6.28
CA LEU A 66 -1.29 5.91 6.50
C LEU A 66 -0.75 6.70 7.70
N LEU A 67 -1.27 7.92 7.93
CA LEU A 67 -0.88 8.73 9.09
C LEU A 67 -1.32 8.07 10.40
N ILE A 68 -2.53 7.52 10.47
CA ILE A 68 -3.03 6.80 11.65
C ILE A 68 -2.12 5.60 11.95
N ILE A 69 -1.81 4.79 10.94
CA ILE A 69 -0.91 3.63 11.08
C ILE A 69 0.50 4.09 11.50
N ALA A 70 1.00 5.18 10.94
CA ALA A 70 2.30 5.74 11.30
C ALA A 70 2.35 6.13 12.79
N LEU A 71 1.32 6.81 13.27
CA LEU A 71 1.21 7.24 14.66
C LEU A 71 1.12 6.05 15.61
N ASP A 72 0.41 4.98 15.26
CA ASP A 72 0.37 3.75 16.05
C ASP A 72 1.76 3.11 16.19
N LEU A 73 2.51 3.01 15.08
CA LEU A 73 3.89 2.52 15.10
C LEU A 73 4.81 3.42 15.96
N LEU A 74 4.67 4.73 15.85
CA LEU A 74 5.47 5.72 16.59
C LEU A 74 5.12 5.77 18.08
N THR A 75 3.86 5.55 18.45
CA THR A 75 3.41 5.57 19.85
C THR A 75 3.49 4.19 20.50
N GLY A 76 3.60 3.12 19.72
CA GLY A 76 3.50 1.74 20.22
C GLY A 76 2.09 1.37 20.66
N SER A 77 1.10 2.15 20.20
CA SER A 77 -0.31 1.98 20.53
C SER A 77 -0.94 1.03 19.52
N ASN A 78 -1.48 -0.11 19.99
CA ASN A 78 -2.23 -1.04 19.13
C ASN A 78 -3.72 -0.62 18.99
N LYS A 79 -4.06 0.65 19.24
CA LYS A 79 -5.45 1.12 19.31
C LYS A 79 -6.19 1.04 17.97
N HIS A 80 -5.49 1.07 16.85
CA HIS A 80 -6.07 0.86 15.52
C HIS A 80 -5.54 -0.41 14.85
N GLU A 81 -4.87 -1.31 15.59
CA GLU A 81 -4.85 -2.71 15.17
C GLU A 81 -6.31 -3.19 15.23
N PRO A 82 -6.87 -3.77 14.16
CA PRO A 82 -8.17 -4.39 14.26
C PRO A 82 -8.12 -5.40 15.41
N GLU A 83 -8.99 -5.24 16.40
CA GLU A 83 -9.15 -6.22 17.49
C GLU A 83 -9.21 -7.62 16.90
N GLU A 84 -8.64 -8.60 17.61
CA GLU A 84 -8.54 -10.01 17.24
C GLU A 84 -9.87 -10.58 16.71
N VAL A 85 -10.13 -10.40 15.41
CA VAL A 85 -11.07 -11.23 14.67
C VAL A 85 -10.24 -12.36 14.09
N GLU A 86 -10.38 -13.53 14.71
CA GLU A 86 -9.84 -14.84 14.34
C GLU A 86 -8.98 -14.89 13.05
N ASP A 87 -7.67 -15.06 13.28
CA ASP A 87 -6.67 -15.79 12.48
C ASP A 87 -6.43 -15.51 10.97
N VAL A 88 -7.16 -14.61 10.30
CA VAL A 88 -7.00 -14.48 8.82
C VAL A 88 -6.87 -13.03 8.31
N ASN A 89 -7.21 -12.02 9.12
CA ASN A 89 -7.51 -10.68 8.59
C ASN A 89 -6.42 -9.60 8.80
N VAL A 90 -5.36 -9.87 9.57
CA VAL A 90 -4.30 -8.89 9.91
C VAL A 90 -3.50 -8.38 8.68
N ALA A 91 -3.57 -9.11 7.55
CA ALA A 91 -2.90 -8.72 6.31
C ALA A 91 -3.79 -7.99 5.30
N LEU A 92 -5.12 -8.02 5.48
CA LEU A 92 -6.08 -7.42 4.56
C LEU A 92 -6.15 -5.90 4.76
N VAL A 93 -6.17 -5.44 6.01
CA VAL A 93 -6.18 -4.02 6.38
C VAL A 93 -5.23 -3.88 7.59
N PRO A 94 -4.11 -3.13 7.54
CA PRO A 94 -3.71 -2.09 6.57
C PRO A 94 -2.63 -2.49 5.54
N LEU A 95 -2.10 -3.72 5.62
CA LEU A 95 -0.97 -4.14 4.77
C LEU A 95 -1.36 -4.19 3.28
N GLY A 96 -2.46 -4.86 2.94
CA GLY A 96 -2.98 -4.87 1.57
C GLY A 96 -3.52 -3.50 1.15
N THR A 97 -4.34 -2.88 1.99
CA THR A 97 -4.99 -1.57 1.78
C THR A 97 -4.87 -0.72 3.04
N PRO A 98 -3.96 0.28 3.15
CA PRO A 98 -3.42 1.17 2.11
C PRO A 98 -1.88 1.10 1.90
N LEU A 99 -1.15 0.17 2.52
CA LEU A 99 0.31 0.20 2.43
C LEU A 99 0.82 -0.23 1.04
N LEU A 100 0.33 -1.36 0.52
CA LEU A 100 0.81 -1.93 -0.74
C LEU A 100 -0.03 -1.46 -1.94
N ALA A 101 -1.36 -1.60 -1.89
CA ALA A 101 -2.27 -0.95 -2.83
C ALA A 101 -2.63 0.47 -2.35
N GLY A 102 -1.60 1.25 -2.06
CA GLY A 102 -1.79 2.63 -1.63
C GLY A 102 -2.49 3.47 -2.69
N PRO A 103 -3.14 4.58 -2.29
CA PRO A 103 -3.88 5.43 -3.21
C PRO A 103 -3.01 5.98 -4.35
N GLY A 104 -1.71 6.15 -4.13
CA GLY A 104 -0.76 6.51 -5.20
C GLY A 104 -0.62 5.43 -6.28
N ALA A 105 -0.57 4.15 -5.89
CA ALA A 105 -0.50 3.04 -6.84
C ALA A 105 -1.82 2.85 -7.59
N ILE A 106 -2.96 2.99 -6.89
CA ILE A 106 -4.29 2.97 -7.51
C ILE A 106 -4.44 4.12 -8.51
N ALA A 107 -4.11 5.35 -8.09
CA ALA A 107 -4.16 6.53 -8.94
C ALA A 107 -3.28 6.38 -10.19
N ALA A 108 -2.06 5.88 -10.03
CA ALA A 108 -1.16 5.62 -11.15
C ALA A 108 -1.76 4.60 -12.13
N ALA A 109 -2.31 3.49 -11.63
CA ALA A 109 -2.95 2.48 -12.48
C ALA A 109 -4.13 3.05 -13.28
N ILE A 110 -4.99 3.87 -12.65
CA ILE A 110 -6.11 4.54 -13.33
C ILE A 110 -5.61 5.50 -14.41
N VAL A 111 -4.59 6.31 -14.09
CA VAL A 111 -4.03 7.29 -15.04
C VAL A 111 -3.37 6.60 -16.24
N GLU A 112 -2.59 5.55 -16.01
CA GLU A 112 -1.95 4.80 -17.10
C GLU A 112 -2.98 4.10 -18.00
N VAL A 113 -4.06 3.57 -17.42
CA VAL A 113 -5.17 3.02 -18.21
C VAL A 113 -5.83 4.11 -19.06
N ARG A 114 -5.99 5.33 -18.53
CA ARG A 114 -6.52 6.46 -19.30
C ARG A 114 -5.58 6.84 -20.45
N HIS A 115 -4.28 6.95 -20.22
CA HIS A 115 -3.30 7.22 -21.27
C HIS A 115 -3.29 6.12 -22.35
N ALA A 116 -3.43 4.85 -21.97
CA ALA A 116 -3.53 3.73 -22.91
C ALA A 116 -4.78 3.83 -23.81
N LYS A 117 -5.91 4.33 -23.28
CA LYS A 117 -7.11 4.60 -24.08
C LYS A 117 -6.91 5.76 -25.04
N GLU A 118 -6.30 6.85 -24.59
CA GLU A 118 -6.08 8.07 -25.38
C GLU A 118 -5.08 7.88 -26.53
N SER A 119 -4.05 7.04 -26.33
CA SER A 119 -2.99 6.80 -27.32
C SER A 119 -3.40 5.91 -28.51
N GLY A 120 -4.61 5.34 -28.52
CA GLY A 120 -5.11 4.45 -29.58
C GLY A 120 -4.44 3.06 -29.64
N ALA A 121 -3.37 2.84 -28.88
CA ALA A 121 -2.64 1.57 -28.78
C ALA A 121 -3.21 0.68 -27.67
N VAL A 122 -4.53 0.49 -27.70
CA VAL A 122 -5.33 -0.02 -26.58
C VAL A 122 -4.83 -1.39 -26.08
N VAL A 123 -4.67 -2.36 -26.99
CA VAL A 123 -4.27 -3.73 -26.62
C VAL A 123 -2.86 -3.78 -26.03
N SER A 124 -1.89 -3.09 -26.66
CA SER A 124 -0.51 -3.05 -26.17
C SER A 124 -0.38 -2.28 -24.85
N GLY A 125 -1.16 -1.21 -24.66
CA GLY A 125 -1.18 -0.44 -23.41
C GLY A 125 -1.71 -1.25 -22.25
N TYR A 126 -2.86 -1.92 -22.41
CA TYR A 126 -3.39 -2.81 -21.38
C TYR A 126 -2.44 -3.97 -21.04
N LEU A 127 -1.81 -4.57 -22.05
CA LEU A 127 -0.85 -5.66 -21.83
C LEU A 127 0.39 -5.16 -21.06
N ALA A 128 0.90 -3.98 -21.38
CA ALA A 128 2.03 -3.36 -20.67
C ALA A 128 1.68 -3.08 -19.21
N ILE A 129 0.49 -2.53 -18.93
CA ILE A 129 0.02 -2.26 -17.57
C ILE A 129 -0.15 -3.56 -16.79
N ALA A 130 -0.78 -4.58 -17.38
CA ALA A 130 -0.95 -5.88 -16.75
C ALA A 130 0.41 -6.53 -16.43
N ALA A 131 1.36 -6.49 -17.38
CA ALA A 131 2.71 -6.98 -17.17
C ALA A 131 3.42 -6.22 -16.04
N ALA A 132 3.32 -4.89 -16.00
CA ALA A 132 3.92 -4.07 -14.94
C ALA A 132 3.34 -4.41 -13.56
N ILE A 133 2.02 -4.58 -13.45
CA ILE A 133 1.35 -5.00 -12.22
C ILE A 133 1.86 -6.39 -11.79
N VAL A 134 1.92 -7.37 -12.69
CA VAL A 134 2.41 -8.71 -12.35
C VAL A 134 3.87 -8.68 -11.88
N VAL A 135 4.75 -8.01 -12.64
CA VAL A 135 6.19 -7.94 -12.33
C VAL A 135 6.45 -7.28 -10.98
N VAL A 136 5.79 -6.15 -10.68
CA VAL A 136 6.00 -5.46 -9.41
C VAL A 136 5.48 -6.27 -8.22
N HIS A 137 4.37 -7.02 -8.38
CA HIS A 137 3.85 -7.88 -7.32
C HIS A 137 4.70 -9.13 -7.10
N ILE A 138 5.32 -9.68 -8.15
CA ILE A 138 6.33 -10.75 -8.00
C ILE A 138 7.52 -10.21 -7.21
N ALA A 139 8.06 -9.05 -7.59
CA ALA A 139 9.18 -8.42 -6.88
C ALA A 139 8.82 -8.16 -5.41
N LEU A 140 7.63 -7.63 -5.15
CA LEU A 140 7.10 -7.38 -3.81
C LEU A 140 6.97 -8.67 -3.00
N TYR A 141 6.42 -9.73 -3.59
CA TYR A 141 6.33 -11.03 -2.94
C TYR A 141 7.70 -11.56 -2.53
N LEU A 142 8.68 -11.52 -3.44
CA LEU A 142 10.03 -12.00 -3.15
C LEU A 142 10.65 -11.18 -2.02
N VAL A 143 10.59 -9.86 -2.07
CA VAL A 143 11.14 -8.99 -1.04
C VAL A 143 10.49 -9.25 0.34
N LEU A 144 9.16 -9.30 0.42
CA LEU A 144 8.47 -9.57 1.68
C LEU A 144 8.69 -11.01 2.17
N ARG A 145 8.75 -11.99 1.27
CA ARG A 145 9.06 -13.40 1.59
C ARG A 145 10.43 -13.55 2.24
N TYR A 146 11.43 -12.85 1.72
CA TYR A 146 12.81 -12.92 2.21
C TYR A 146 13.11 -11.90 3.33
N SER A 147 12.21 -10.96 3.61
CA SER A 147 12.33 -10.03 4.75
C SER A 147 12.49 -10.72 6.11
N SER A 148 11.98 -11.95 6.26
CA SER A 148 12.15 -12.74 7.49
C SER A 148 13.61 -13.14 7.77
N VAL A 149 14.50 -13.08 6.78
CA VAL A 149 15.95 -13.27 6.98
C VAL A 149 16.51 -12.08 7.77
N ILE A 150 16.03 -10.87 7.47
CA ILE A 150 16.46 -9.62 8.11
C ILE A 150 16.14 -9.64 9.62
N ILE A 151 14.98 -10.18 10.01
CA ILE A 151 14.59 -10.32 11.42
C ILE A 151 15.58 -11.19 12.21
N ARG A 152 16.08 -12.29 11.61
CA ARG A 152 17.02 -13.19 12.29
C ARG A 152 18.35 -12.51 12.63
N LEU A 153 18.70 -11.43 11.93
CA LEU A 153 19.90 -10.65 12.19
C LEU A 153 19.68 -9.56 13.25
N ILE A 154 18.47 -9.01 13.33
CA ILE A 154 18.20 -7.73 13.99
C ILE A 154 17.78 -7.85 15.48
N LYS A 155 17.48 -9.07 15.96
CA LYS A 155 17.02 -9.34 17.34
C LYS A 155 15.79 -8.50 17.74
N GLU A 156 15.26 -8.72 18.94
CA GLU A 156 14.00 -8.10 19.38
C GLU A 156 14.09 -6.57 19.49
N SER A 157 15.18 -6.04 20.05
CA SER A 157 15.39 -4.58 20.17
C SER A 157 15.41 -3.87 18.81
N GLY A 158 15.94 -4.52 17.77
CA GLY A 158 15.97 -3.92 16.44
C GLY A 158 14.63 -3.99 15.72
N ILE A 159 13.73 -4.91 16.07
CA ILE A 159 12.34 -4.89 15.59
C ILE A 159 11.62 -3.64 16.10
N ILE A 160 11.83 -3.27 17.37
CA ILE A 160 11.25 -2.06 17.95
C ILE A 160 11.77 -0.81 17.23
N LEU A 161 13.08 -0.74 16.96
CA LEU A 161 13.68 0.36 16.21
C LEU A 161 13.12 0.44 14.78
N LEU A 162 13.02 -0.71 14.09
CA LEU A 162 12.44 -0.78 12.75
C LEU A 162 10.99 -0.30 12.72
N ALA A 163 10.18 -0.63 13.73
CA ALA A 163 8.82 -0.13 13.85
C ALA A 163 8.79 1.39 13.97
N LYS A 164 9.69 2.00 14.75
CA LYS A 164 9.79 3.48 14.85
C LYS A 164 10.21 4.11 13.53
N ILE A 165 11.21 3.54 12.85
CA ILE A 165 11.66 4.01 11.53
C ILE A 165 10.53 3.90 10.51
N ALA A 166 9.83 2.77 10.47
CA ALA A 166 8.66 2.57 9.62
C ALA A 166 7.57 3.60 9.89
N GLY A 167 7.25 3.85 11.16
CA GLY A 167 6.29 4.87 11.54
C GLY A 167 6.70 6.26 11.03
N LEU A 168 7.96 6.63 11.15
CA LEU A 168 8.47 7.91 10.63
C LEU A 168 8.37 8.00 9.10
N LEU A 169 8.73 6.93 8.39
CA LEU A 169 8.61 6.87 6.92
C LEU A 169 7.15 6.93 6.46
N LEU A 170 6.25 6.20 7.12
CA LEU A 170 4.82 6.23 6.81
C LEU A 170 4.22 7.60 7.06
N ALA A 171 4.57 8.25 8.17
CA ALA A 171 4.13 9.61 8.46
C ALA A 171 4.58 10.57 7.35
N SER A 172 5.83 10.44 6.89
CA SER A 172 6.36 11.25 5.78
C SER A 172 5.58 11.02 4.48
N ILE A 173 5.34 9.76 4.10
CA ILE A 173 4.55 9.40 2.90
C ILE A 173 3.11 9.93 3.05
N ALA A 174 2.50 9.77 4.21
CA ALA A 174 1.15 10.23 4.51
C ALA A 174 1.02 11.74 4.35
N VAL A 175 1.91 12.51 4.97
CA VAL A 175 1.95 13.98 4.85
C VAL A 175 2.14 14.40 3.39
N GLN A 176 3.01 13.73 2.64
CA GLN A 176 3.19 14.00 1.21
C GLN A 176 1.89 13.76 0.41
N GLN A 177 1.20 12.64 0.64
CA GLN A 177 -0.05 12.32 -0.07
C GLN A 177 -1.16 13.33 0.25
N ILE A 178 -1.27 13.75 1.52
CA ILE A 178 -2.23 14.77 1.95
C ILE A 178 -1.90 16.13 1.30
N ALA A 179 -0.63 16.54 1.29
CA ALA A 179 -0.21 17.80 0.68
C ALA A 179 -0.47 17.82 -0.83
N LEU A 180 -0.16 16.73 -1.54
CA LEU A 180 -0.46 16.58 -2.97
C LEU A 180 -1.97 16.62 -3.23
N SER A 181 -2.77 15.93 -2.40
CA SER A 181 -4.23 15.96 -2.48
C SER A 181 -4.77 17.38 -2.37
N ILE A 182 -4.35 18.14 -1.34
CA ILE A 182 -4.78 19.53 -1.12
C ILE A 182 -4.37 20.41 -2.30
N ARG A 183 -3.13 20.28 -2.78
CA ARG A 183 -2.65 21.03 -3.94
C ARG A 183 -3.51 20.73 -5.17
N ASP A 184 -3.78 19.47 -5.45
CA ASP A 184 -4.55 19.07 -6.62
C ASP A 184 -5.99 19.61 -6.55
N PHE A 185 -6.62 19.64 -5.37
CA PHE A 185 -7.93 20.27 -5.17
C PHE A 185 -7.92 21.78 -5.47
N ILE A 186 -6.88 22.49 -5.04
CA ILE A 186 -6.75 23.94 -5.30
C ILE A 186 -6.54 24.20 -6.80
N GLN A 187 -5.77 23.35 -7.49
CA GLN A 187 -5.45 23.54 -8.91
C GLN A 187 -6.58 23.15 -9.86
N GLN A 188 -7.41 22.17 -9.49
CA GLN A 188 -8.47 21.64 -10.35
C GLN A 188 -9.83 22.32 -10.12
N GLY A 189 -10.00 23.06 -9.02
CA GLY A 189 -11.30 23.58 -8.58
C GLY A 189 -12.20 22.47 -7.99
N PRO A 190 -13.23 22.82 -7.20
CA PRO A 190 -14.17 21.85 -6.63
C PRO A 190 -15.02 21.15 -7.69
#